data_AF-A0A645BQY4-F1
#
_entry.id   AF-A0A645BQY4-F1
#
_cell.length_a   1.000
_cell.length_b   1.000
_cell.length_c   1.000
_cell.angle_alpha   90.00
_cell.angle_beta   90.00
_cell.angle_gamma   90.00
#
_symmetry.space_group_name_H-M   'P 1'
#
loop_
_entity.id
_entity.type
_entity.pdbx_description
1 polymer ?
#
loop_
_entity_poly.entity_id
_entity_poly.type
_entity_poly.pdbx_seq_one_letter_code
_entity_poly.pdbx_strand_id
1 'polypeptide(L)'
;MSSEYFEAQARDVMERAGGDPGNAGPLAAWAEDARLHRDWQRLGVIVAYDGTLVAETIRLNVLVGVSVVYVTDALIELPDPDDIDGTILDLACGAIRQQIGQPVIHVPAWQVCSGRSRGIVSAGVPRRQTTGA
;
A
#
# COMPACT_ATOMS: atom_id res chain seq x y z
N MET A 1 18.17 -13.25 -1.47
CA MET A 1 16.95 -13.36 -2.32
C MET A 1 17.21 -12.52 -3.54
N SER A 2 16.78 -12.94 -4.74
CA SER A 2 17.05 -12.22 -5.98
C SER A 2 16.00 -11.14 -6.23
N SER A 3 16.37 -10.11 -6.99
CA SER A 3 15.47 -9.08 -7.52
C SER A 3 14.23 -9.69 -8.22
N GLU A 4 14.41 -10.79 -8.97
CA GLU A 4 13.30 -11.53 -9.63
C GLU A 4 12.22 -12.04 -8.66
N TYR A 5 12.58 -12.39 -7.41
CA TYR A 5 11.60 -12.83 -6.42
C TYR A 5 10.65 -11.70 -6.04
N PHE A 6 11.20 -10.52 -5.74
CA PHE A 6 10.40 -9.36 -5.33
C PHE A 6 9.55 -8.84 -6.48
N GLU A 7 10.08 -8.84 -7.71
CA GLU A 7 9.30 -8.50 -8.91
C GLU A 7 8.10 -9.42 -9.08
N ALA A 8 8.27 -10.75 -8.97
CA ALA A 8 7.16 -11.68 -9.08
C ALA A 8 6.07 -11.44 -8.02
N GLN A 9 6.46 -11.14 -6.78
CA GLN A 9 5.50 -10.84 -5.70
C GLN A 9 4.80 -9.49 -5.91
N ALA A 10 5.53 -8.45 -6.30
CA ALA A 10 4.96 -7.14 -6.58
C ALA A 10 3.95 -7.22 -7.74
N ARG A 11 4.24 -8.01 -8.79
CA ARG A 11 3.30 -8.26 -9.90
C ARG A 11 2.02 -8.94 -9.42
N ASP A 12 2.11 -10.00 -8.62
CA ASP A 12 0.92 -10.69 -8.06
C ASP A 12 0.07 -9.73 -7.22
N VAL A 13 0.70 -8.90 -6.40
CA VAL A 13 0.00 -7.91 -5.57
C VAL A 13 -0.72 -6.87 -6.43
N MET A 14 -0.03 -6.27 -7.41
CA MET A 14 -0.62 -5.27 -8.30
C MET A 14 -1.80 -5.85 -9.09
N GLU A 15 -1.65 -7.06 -9.64
CA GLU A 15 -2.70 -7.75 -10.39
C GLU A 15 -3.94 -7.97 -9.53
N ARG A 16 -3.76 -8.52 -8.32
CA ARG A 16 -4.88 -8.85 -7.42
C ARG A 16 -5.57 -7.62 -6.84
N ALA A 17 -4.83 -6.51 -6.73
CA ALA A 17 -5.34 -5.25 -6.22
C ALA A 17 -6.02 -4.39 -7.29
N GLY A 18 -5.92 -4.76 -8.58
CA GLY A 18 -6.49 -4.05 -9.72
C GLY A 18 -5.61 -2.93 -10.28
N GLY A 19 -4.34 -2.86 -9.87
CA GLY A 19 -3.33 -1.97 -10.47
C GLY A 19 -2.69 -2.60 -11.71
N ASP A 20 -1.69 -1.93 -12.28
CA ASP A 20 -0.94 -2.42 -13.44
C ASP A 20 0.27 -3.29 -13.04
N PRO A 21 0.28 -4.62 -13.33
CA PRO A 21 1.43 -5.47 -13.06
C PRO A 21 2.67 -5.10 -13.88
N GLY A 22 2.51 -4.38 -14.99
CA GLY A 22 3.62 -3.83 -15.79
C GLY A 22 4.47 -2.83 -15.01
N ASN A 23 3.88 -2.15 -14.02
CA ASN A 23 4.53 -1.13 -13.21
C ASN A 23 4.89 -1.61 -11.80
N ALA A 24 5.11 -2.91 -11.62
CA ALA A 24 5.46 -3.50 -10.32
C ALA A 24 6.90 -3.19 -9.86
N GLY A 25 7.76 -2.66 -10.73
CA GLY A 25 9.19 -2.41 -10.47
C GLY A 25 9.47 -1.55 -9.22
N PRO A 26 8.83 -0.38 -9.05
CA PRO A 26 9.01 0.44 -7.84
C PRO A 26 8.65 -0.31 -6.56
N LEU A 27 7.53 -1.05 -6.55
CA LEU A 27 7.12 -1.85 -5.40
C LEU A 27 8.10 -2.99 -5.09
N ALA A 28 8.68 -3.61 -6.12
CA ALA A 28 9.70 -4.64 -5.96
C ALA A 28 10.99 -4.07 -5.35
N ALA A 29 11.45 -2.91 -5.83
CA ALA A 29 12.63 -2.24 -5.30
C ALA A 29 12.44 -1.83 -3.84
N TRP A 30 11.26 -1.27 -3.51
CA TRP A 30 10.90 -0.97 -2.12
C TRP A 30 10.88 -2.23 -1.25
N ALA A 31 10.31 -3.34 -1.74
CA ALA A 31 10.25 -4.59 -0.98
C ALA A 31 11.66 -5.15 -0.69
N GLU A 32 12.57 -5.05 -1.66
CA GLU A 32 13.96 -5.47 -1.51
C GLU A 32 14.67 -4.65 -0.41
N ASP A 33 14.51 -3.32 -0.42
CA ASP A 33 15.06 -2.42 0.61
C ASP A 33 14.42 -2.63 1.98
N ALA A 34 13.08 -2.65 2.04
CA ALA A 34 12.32 -2.89 3.27
C ALA A 34 12.80 -4.18 3.94
N ARG A 35 13.14 -5.22 3.18
CA ARG A 35 13.58 -6.51 3.71
C ARG A 35 14.91 -6.46 4.47
N LEU A 36 15.73 -5.43 4.27
CA LEU A 36 16.97 -5.20 5.00
C LEU A 36 16.73 -4.72 6.44
N HIS A 37 15.53 -4.18 6.74
CA HIS A 37 15.18 -3.68 8.05
C HIS A 37 14.79 -4.81 9.01
N ARG A 38 15.19 -4.74 10.28
CA ARG A 38 14.93 -5.80 11.28
C ARG A 38 13.42 -6.02 11.54
N ASP A 39 12.65 -4.94 11.52
CA ASP A 39 11.21 -4.92 11.82
C ASP A 39 10.35 -4.76 10.56
N TRP A 40 10.86 -5.19 9.40
CA TRP A 40 10.22 -5.04 8.09
C TRP A 40 8.77 -5.53 8.04
N GLN A 41 8.37 -6.51 8.87
CA GLN A 41 7.00 -7.02 8.92
C GLN A 41 5.98 -5.98 9.41
N ARG A 42 6.43 -4.91 10.03
CA ARG A 42 5.60 -3.77 10.45
C ARG A 42 5.46 -2.73 9.35
N LEU A 43 6.33 -2.74 8.35
CA LEU A 43 6.31 -1.77 7.27
C LEU A 43 5.21 -2.10 6.27
N GLY A 44 4.80 -1.07 5.53
CA GLY A 44 3.92 -1.16 4.40
C GLY A 44 4.05 0.09 3.54
N VAL A 45 3.47 0.06 2.36
CA VAL A 45 3.50 1.19 1.44
C VAL A 45 2.14 1.39 0.81
N ILE A 46 1.77 2.65 0.57
CA ILE A 46 0.61 3.02 -0.25
C ILE A 46 1.09 3.19 -1.67
N VAL A 47 0.46 2.48 -2.61
CA VAL A 47 0.84 2.46 -4.03
C VAL A 47 -0.35 2.90 -4.86
N ALA A 48 -0.15 3.80 -5.81
CA ALA A 48 -1.15 4.15 -6.81
C ALA A 48 -1.31 3.02 -7.85
N TYR A 49 -2.45 2.99 -8.56
CA TYR A 49 -2.71 1.92 -9.53
C TYR A 49 -1.71 1.89 -10.70
N ASP A 50 -1.09 3.03 -11.00
CA ASP A 50 -0.01 3.15 -11.99
C ASP A 50 1.36 2.66 -11.48
N GLY A 51 1.47 2.19 -10.24
CA GLY A 51 2.71 1.68 -9.64
C GLY A 51 3.53 2.73 -8.86
N THR A 52 3.07 3.98 -8.80
CA THR A 52 3.74 5.04 -8.03
C THR A 52 3.65 4.76 -6.53
N LEU A 53 4.79 4.75 -5.82
CA LEU A 53 4.81 4.68 -4.36
C LEU A 53 4.47 6.06 -3.81
N VAL A 54 3.40 6.15 -3.01
CA VAL A 54 2.84 7.42 -2.56
C VAL A 54 3.27 7.75 -1.14
N ALA A 55 3.26 6.77 -0.24
CA ALA A 55 3.58 6.98 1.16
C ALA A 55 4.00 5.68 1.86
N GLU A 56 4.89 5.78 2.84
CA GLU A 56 5.23 4.68 3.74
C GLU A 56 4.27 4.59 4.91
N THR A 57 4.14 3.39 5.46
CA THR A 57 3.25 3.11 6.57
C THR A 57 3.90 2.19 7.59
N ILE A 58 3.50 2.34 8.85
CA ILE A 58 3.91 1.48 9.94
C ILE A 58 2.69 0.88 10.66
N ARG A 59 2.74 -0.42 10.89
CA ARG A 59 1.78 -1.16 11.70
C ARG A 59 2.26 -1.21 13.15
N LEU A 60 1.48 -0.62 14.05
CA LEU A 60 1.71 -0.65 15.49
C LEU A 60 0.70 -1.57 16.17
N ASN A 61 1.20 -2.44 17.05
CA ASN A 61 0.34 -3.27 17.91
C ASN A 61 0.04 -2.47 19.18
N VAL A 62 -1.23 -2.13 19.39
CA VAL A 62 -1.66 -1.26 20.49
C VAL A 62 -2.14 -2.09 21.68
N LEU A 63 -2.80 -3.21 21.41
CA LEU A 63 -3.26 -4.21 22.39
C LEU A 63 -3.17 -5.61 21.76
N VAL A 64 -3.32 -6.68 22.56
CA VAL A 64 -3.35 -8.05 22.05
C VAL A 64 -4.47 -8.19 21.01
N GLY A 65 -4.11 -8.54 19.78
CA GLY A 65 -5.04 -8.67 18.66
C GLY A 65 -5.49 -7.36 18.00
N VAL A 66 -5.02 -6.20 18.49
CA VAL A 66 -5.37 -4.88 17.96
C VAL A 66 -4.13 -4.21 17.38
N SER A 67 -4.21 -3.89 16.10
CA SER A 67 -3.16 -3.14 15.40
C SER A 67 -3.75 -1.96 14.64
N VAL A 68 -3.02 -0.86 14.61
CA VAL A 68 -3.34 0.33 13.80
C VAL A 68 -2.21 0.54 12.80
N VAL A 69 -2.56 1.00 11.59
CA VAL A 69 -1.59 1.36 10.56
C VAL A 69 -1.62 2.88 10.41
N TYR A 70 -0.45 3.50 10.52
CA TYR A 70 -0.23 4.93 10.35
C TYR A 70 0.62 5.19 9.11
N VAL A 71 0.39 6.31 8.44
CA VAL A 71 1.34 6.85 7.47
C VAL A 71 2.51 7.49 8.21
N THR A 72 3.73 7.19 7.77
CA THR A 72 4.95 7.76 8.36
C THR A 72 5.55 8.85 7.50
N ASP A 73 5.56 8.65 6.19
CA ASP A 73 6.27 9.53 5.25
C ASP A 73 5.54 9.57 3.90
N ALA A 74 5.33 10.77 3.35
CA ALA A 74 4.97 10.94 1.95
C ALA A 74 6.20 10.73 1.04
N LEU A 75 6.05 9.90 0.01
CA LEU A 75 7.10 9.59 -0.97
C LEU A 75 7.01 10.43 -2.25
N ILE A 76 5.92 11.19 -2.40
CA ILE A 76 5.70 12.14 -3.49
C ILE A 76 5.29 13.50 -2.92
N GLU A 77 5.42 14.54 -3.72
CA GLU A 77 4.85 15.84 -3.39
C GLU A 77 3.33 15.76 -3.43
N LEU A 78 2.71 15.91 -2.27
CA LEU A 78 1.27 15.96 -2.09
C LEU A 78 0.86 17.42 -1.87
N PRO A 79 -0.25 17.88 -2.48
CA PRO A 79 -0.77 19.23 -2.27
C PRO A 79 -0.93 19.61 -0.81
N ASP A 80 -1.46 18.70 0.01
CA ASP A 80 -1.72 18.91 1.44
C ASP A 80 -1.17 17.72 2.25
N PRO A 81 0.15 17.69 2.55
CA PRO A 81 0.80 16.56 3.22
C PRO A 81 0.40 16.45 4.70
N ASP A 82 0.03 17.56 5.34
CA ASP A 82 -0.42 17.61 6.74
C ASP A 82 -1.71 16.79 6.98
N ASP A 83 -2.51 16.56 5.94
CA ASP A 83 -3.73 15.74 6.00
C ASP A 83 -3.44 14.22 6.04
N ILE A 84 -2.16 13.83 5.88
CA ILE A 84 -1.75 12.47 5.56
C ILE A 84 -0.73 11.97 6.58
N ASP A 85 0.27 12.77 6.94
CA ASP A 85 1.31 12.37 7.87
C ASP A 85 0.76 12.09 9.28
N GLY A 86 1.17 10.97 9.87
CA GLY A 86 0.70 10.53 11.19
C GLY A 86 -0.79 10.13 11.24
N THR A 87 -1.46 10.08 10.09
CA THR A 87 -2.88 9.75 9.99
C THR A 87 -3.09 8.24 9.83
N ILE A 88 -4.23 7.75 10.33
CA ILE A 88 -4.63 6.33 10.21
C ILE A 88 -4.91 6.00 8.74
N LEU A 89 -4.48 4.80 8.32
CA LEU A 89 -4.52 4.33 6.93
C LEU A 89 -5.80 4.65 6.15
N ASP A 90 -6.98 4.38 6.73
CA ASP A 90 -8.26 4.56 6.02
C ASP A 90 -8.54 6.02 5.67
N LEU A 91 -8.21 6.95 6.58
CA LEU A 91 -8.35 8.39 6.34
C LEU A 91 -7.32 8.87 5.33
N ALA A 92 -6.06 8.45 5.49
CA ALA A 92 -4.97 8.82 4.59
C ALA A 92 -5.23 8.34 3.15
N CYS A 93 -5.69 7.10 2.96
CA CYS A 93 -6.05 6.58 1.64
C CYS A 93 -7.18 7.39 0.98
N GLY A 94 -8.15 7.88 1.75
CA GLY A 94 -9.19 8.78 1.27
C GLY A 94 -8.63 10.12 0.77
N ALA A 95 -7.82 10.77 1.61
CA ALA A 95 -7.18 12.05 1.29
C ALA A 95 -6.24 11.94 0.08
N ILE A 96 -5.33 10.97 0.09
CA ILE A 96 -4.38 10.70 -0.99
C ILE A 96 -5.11 10.59 -2.33
N ARG A 97 -6.15 9.76 -2.42
CA ARG A 97 -6.89 9.54 -3.68
C ARG A 97 -7.53 10.82 -4.22
N GLN A 98 -8.03 11.68 -3.34
CA GLN A 98 -8.60 12.96 -3.75
C GLN A 98 -7.52 13.88 -4.30
N GLN A 99 -6.34 13.91 -3.65
CA GLN A 99 -5.23 14.76 -4.05
C GLN A 99 -4.56 14.28 -5.36
N ILE A 100 -4.39 12.97 -5.57
CA ILE A 100 -3.72 12.43 -6.77
C ILE A 100 -4.68 12.08 -7.91
N GLY A 101 -5.99 12.11 -7.67
CA GLY A 101 -7.01 11.84 -8.69
C GLY A 101 -7.09 10.39 -9.18
N GLN A 102 -6.47 9.43 -8.48
CA GLN A 102 -6.47 8.02 -8.85
C GLN A 102 -6.57 7.08 -7.63
N PRO A 103 -7.04 5.82 -7.82
CA PRO A 103 -7.09 4.84 -6.75
C PRO A 103 -5.70 4.46 -6.23
N VAL A 104 -5.65 4.11 -4.94
CA VAL A 104 -4.44 3.59 -4.27
C VAL A 104 -4.74 2.30 -3.52
N ILE A 105 -3.71 1.51 -3.27
CA ILE A 105 -3.72 0.27 -2.48
C ILE A 105 -2.70 0.35 -1.36
N HIS A 106 -3.04 -0.25 -0.22
CA HIS A 106 -2.09 -0.48 0.85
C HIS A 106 -1.47 -1.86 0.70
N VAL A 107 -0.14 -1.91 0.66
CA VAL A 107 0.64 -3.14 0.54
C VAL A 107 1.52 -3.29 1.77
N PRO A 108 1.15 -4.12 2.75
CA PRO A 108 2.03 -4.42 3.86
C PRO A 108 3.22 -5.27 3.38
N ALA A 109 4.40 -5.03 3.94
CA ALA A 109 5.65 -5.63 3.46
C ALA A 109 5.61 -7.17 3.43
N TRP A 110 4.90 -7.83 4.35
CA TRP A 110 4.78 -9.29 4.34
C TRP A 110 4.11 -9.87 3.10
N GLN A 111 3.29 -9.10 2.37
CA GLN A 111 2.72 -9.58 1.11
C GLN A 111 3.77 -9.71 0.02
N VAL A 112 4.71 -8.76 -0.06
CA VAL A 112 5.74 -8.71 -1.11
C VAL A 112 7.05 -9.37 -0.70
N CYS A 113 7.37 -9.39 0.59
CA CYS A 113 8.64 -9.89 1.13
C CYS A 113 8.63 -11.36 1.57
N SER A 114 7.44 -11.97 1.72
CA SER A 114 7.32 -13.37 2.17
C SER A 114 6.51 -14.26 1.22
N GLY A 115 5.92 -13.66 0.18
CA GLY A 115 5.08 -14.34 -0.80
C GLY A 115 3.84 -15.03 -0.24
N ARG A 116 3.39 -14.61 0.95
CA ARG A 116 2.12 -15.03 1.54
C ARG A 116 1.06 -13.98 1.25
N SER A 117 0.66 -13.79 0.00
CA SER A 117 -0.46 -12.91 -0.36
C SER A 117 -1.81 -13.50 0.08
N ARG A 118 -2.10 -13.41 1.39
CA ARG A 118 -3.42 -13.67 2.01
C ARG A 118 -3.90 -12.43 2.76
N GLY A 119 -4.71 -11.60 2.10
CA GLY A 119 -5.46 -10.51 2.73
C GLY A 119 -5.09 -9.13 2.20
N ILE A 120 -5.40 -8.84 0.94
CA ILE A 120 -5.33 -7.47 0.40
C ILE A 120 -6.58 -6.73 0.89
N VAL A 121 -6.41 -5.60 1.57
CA VAL A 121 -7.49 -4.66 1.83
C VAL A 121 -7.52 -3.71 0.64
N SER A 122 -8.36 -4.04 -0.35
CA SER A 122 -8.66 -3.08 -1.41
C SER A 122 -9.68 -2.10 -0.84
N ALA A 123 -9.30 -0.84 -0.67
CA ALA A 123 -10.26 0.21 -0.36
C ALA A 123 -11.09 0.52 -1.61
N GLY A 124 -11.85 -0.44 -2.14
CA GLY A 124 -12.82 -0.20 -3.20
C GLY A 124 -14.09 0.39 -2.60
N VAL A 125 -14.58 1.51 -3.14
CA VAL A 125 -15.93 2.01 -2.82
C VAL A 125 -16.94 0.88 -3.09
N PRO A 126 -17.88 0.56 -2.19
CA PRO A 126 -19.00 -0.29 -2.56
C PRO A 126 -19.76 0.41 -3.70
N ARG A 127 -19.76 -0.20 -4.90
CA ARG A 127 -20.61 0.25 -6.01
C ARG A 127 -22.03 0.39 -5.46
N ARG A 128 -22.58 1.61 -5.44
CA ARG A 128 -24.02 1.81 -5.28
C ARG A 128 -24.69 0.93 -6.34
N GLN A 129 -25.48 -0.04 -5.89
CA GLN A 129 -26.46 -0.66 -6.77
C GLN A 129 -27.40 0.44 -7.21
N THR A 130 -27.29 0.86 -8.45
CA THR A 130 -28.34 1.63 -9.11
C THR A 130 -29.50 0.66 -9.31
N THR A 131 -30.45 0.66 -8.37
CA THR A 131 -31.74 0.03 -8.62
C THR A 131 -32.38 0.84 -9.74
N GLY A 132 -32.49 0.22 -10.91
CA GLY A 132 -33.16 0.77 -12.08
C GLY A 132 -34.64 1.06 -11.80
N ALA A 133 -35.15 1.95 -12.64
CA ALA A 133 -36.47 2.61 -12.67
C ALA A 133 -37.68 1.73 -12.32
#